data_AF-A0A8T4X6Y2-F1
#
_entry.id   AF-A0A8T4X6Y2-F1
#
_cell.length_a   1.000
_cell.length_b   1.000
_cell.length_c   1.000
_cell.angle_alpha   90.00
_cell.angle_beta   90.00
_cell.angle_gamma   90.00
#
_symmetry.space_group_name_H-M   'P 1'
#
loop_
_entity.id
_entity.type
_entity.pdbx_description
1 polymer ?
#
loop_
_entity_poly.entity_id
_entity_poly.type
_entity_poly.pdbx_seq_one_letter_code
_entity_poly.pdbx_strand_id
1 'polypeptide(L)'
;PPGSDLKSEVDKFSVLKGIKKVRMLPTIQLFKIGVKLDMVDEKKHDIAPTEEKKEIKNIKFVPTEEDKEFIRELQKDMDIVDRPFLIPAKKLGLTESELFDKLKYYEEIGVMRRFAAILRHREVGFTANGMIVWNVPDDKISEVGSKLGAFPQVSHCYQRPTYPDWPYSVFSMIHCKSESEAGEVAKTIQNQININDYKILFSTREFKKTRVEYFVENNFTLEETISAS
;
A
#
# COMPACT_ATOMS: atom_id res chain seq x y z
N PRO A 1 -14.94 -0.04 -8.20
CA PRO A 1 -15.65 1.25 -8.07
C PRO A 1 -16.65 1.14 -6.92
N PRO A 2 -17.12 2.24 -6.32
CA PRO A 2 -18.30 2.18 -5.48
C PRO A 2 -19.43 1.51 -6.29
N GLY A 3 -19.98 0.39 -5.79
CA GLY A 3 -21.13 -0.26 -6.42
C GLY A 3 -20.86 -1.24 -7.58
N SER A 4 -19.61 -1.52 -7.97
CA SER A 4 -19.32 -2.58 -8.95
C SER A 4 -18.37 -3.64 -8.41
N ASP A 5 -18.60 -4.88 -8.83
CA ASP A 5 -17.76 -6.03 -8.49
C ASP A 5 -16.37 -5.86 -9.13
N LEU A 6 -15.33 -5.93 -8.28
CA LEU A 6 -13.95 -5.67 -8.69
C LEU A 6 -13.49 -6.67 -9.75
N LYS A 7 -13.96 -7.92 -9.69
CA LYS A 7 -13.65 -8.94 -10.69
C LYS A 7 -14.24 -8.54 -12.04
N SER A 8 -15.50 -8.13 -12.08
CA SER A 8 -16.17 -7.68 -13.31
C SER A 8 -15.46 -6.50 -14.00
N GLU A 9 -14.93 -5.54 -13.23
CA GLU A 9 -14.14 -4.43 -13.79
C GLU A 9 -12.80 -4.88 -14.36
N VAL A 10 -12.14 -5.82 -13.68
CA VAL A 10 -10.84 -6.35 -14.12
C VAL A 10 -11.00 -7.25 -15.36
N ASP A 11 -12.12 -7.97 -15.47
CA ASP A 11 -12.44 -8.79 -16.63
C ASP A 11 -12.59 -7.95 -17.92
N LYS A 12 -12.98 -6.67 -17.83
CA LYS A 12 -13.00 -5.74 -18.98
C LYS A 12 -11.63 -5.59 -19.65
N PHE A 13 -10.53 -5.75 -18.90
CA PHE A 13 -9.18 -5.66 -19.46
C PHE A 13 -8.76 -6.94 -20.19
N SER A 14 -9.37 -8.09 -19.88
CA SER A 14 -8.98 -9.38 -20.45
C SER A 14 -9.27 -9.50 -21.94
N VAL A 15 -10.21 -8.70 -22.45
CA VAL A 15 -10.63 -8.68 -23.86
C VAL A 15 -9.90 -7.63 -24.70
N LEU A 16 -9.04 -6.81 -24.08
CA LEU A 16 -8.29 -5.77 -24.77
C LEU A 16 -7.14 -6.36 -25.61
N LYS A 17 -6.97 -5.84 -26.83
CA LYS A 17 -5.93 -6.29 -27.76
C LYS A 17 -4.55 -6.08 -27.14
N GLY A 18 -3.72 -7.14 -27.15
CA GLY A 18 -2.36 -7.12 -26.61
C GLY A 18 -2.24 -7.59 -25.16
N ILE A 19 -3.36 -7.69 -24.43
CA ILE A 19 -3.36 -8.28 -23.08
C ILE A 19 -3.35 -9.80 -23.20
N LYS A 20 -2.31 -10.44 -22.67
CA LYS A 20 -2.19 -11.91 -22.68
C LYS A 20 -2.94 -12.56 -21.53
N LYS A 21 -2.82 -11.97 -20.34
CA LYS A 21 -3.36 -12.52 -19.09
C LYS A 21 -3.61 -11.38 -18.10
N VAL A 22 -4.66 -11.54 -17.29
CA VAL A 22 -5.02 -10.64 -16.19
C VAL A 22 -5.10 -11.45 -14.90
N ARG A 23 -4.67 -10.88 -13.77
CA ARG A 23 -4.63 -11.57 -12.47
C ARG A 23 -5.21 -10.68 -11.39
N MET A 24 -6.15 -11.26 -10.63
CA MET A 24 -6.69 -10.65 -9.43
C MET A 24 -5.85 -11.06 -8.23
N LEU A 25 -5.09 -10.14 -7.67
CA LEU A 25 -4.20 -10.41 -6.56
C LEU A 25 -4.62 -9.59 -5.32
N PRO A 26 -5.84 -9.76 -4.77
CA PRO A 26 -6.23 -9.07 -3.54
C PRO A 26 -5.33 -9.48 -2.38
N THR A 27 -5.16 -8.59 -1.41
CA THR A 27 -4.52 -8.93 -0.14
C THR A 27 -5.41 -9.90 0.64
N ILE A 28 -4.89 -11.09 0.94
CA ILE A 28 -5.55 -12.09 1.80
C ILE A 28 -5.20 -11.80 3.27
N GLN A 29 -3.91 -11.63 3.56
CA GLN A 29 -3.40 -11.34 4.89
C GLN A 29 -2.38 -10.20 4.81
N LEU A 30 -2.46 -9.28 5.77
CA LEU A 30 -1.56 -8.14 5.91
C LEU A 30 -0.57 -8.41 7.04
N PHE A 31 0.73 -8.43 6.74
CA PHE A 31 1.79 -8.62 7.74
C PHE A 31 2.47 -7.30 8.12
N LYS A 32 2.64 -6.38 7.16
CA LYS A 32 3.20 -5.04 7.40
C LYS A 32 2.71 -4.03 6.37
N ILE A 33 2.39 -2.82 6.83
CA ILE A 33 2.15 -1.65 6.00
C ILE A 33 2.76 -0.42 6.68
N GLY A 34 3.85 0.09 6.11
CA GLY A 34 4.52 1.26 6.67
C GLY A 34 5.93 1.40 6.15
N VAL A 35 6.16 2.49 5.43
CA VAL A 35 7.50 2.90 5.03
C VAL A 35 8.13 3.64 6.21
N LYS A 36 9.15 3.05 6.83
CA LYS A 36 10.15 3.80 7.59
C LYS A 36 11.41 3.83 6.72
N LEU A 37 11.74 5.00 6.18
CA LEU A 37 13.02 5.22 5.55
C LEU A 37 13.90 5.85 6.61
N ASP A 38 14.84 5.08 7.16
CA ASP A 38 15.90 5.65 7.98
C ASP A 38 16.84 6.43 7.05
N MET A 39 16.79 7.76 7.16
CA MET A 39 17.54 8.68 6.31
C MET A 39 18.84 9.17 6.95
N VAL A 40 19.27 8.58 8.07
CA VAL A 40 20.32 9.16 8.94
C VAL A 40 21.60 8.31 9.05
N ASP A 41 21.60 7.02 8.65
CA ASP A 41 22.78 6.17 8.87
C ASP A 41 23.52 5.75 7.59
N GLU A 42 24.79 6.14 7.51
CA GLU A 42 25.80 5.59 6.57
C GLU A 42 26.26 4.17 6.97
N LYS A 43 25.79 3.64 8.10
CA LYS A 43 26.13 2.29 8.57
C LYS A 43 25.18 1.27 7.96
N LYS A 44 25.74 0.20 7.37
CA LYS A 44 25.00 -1.02 7.01
C LYS A 44 24.38 -1.58 8.29
N HIS A 45 23.11 -1.31 8.55
CA HIS A 45 22.34 -1.97 9.60
C HIS A 45 22.25 -3.46 9.30
N ASP A 46 22.45 -4.30 10.32
CA ASP A 46 22.26 -5.75 10.18
C ASP A 46 20.83 -6.03 9.71
N ILE A 47 20.71 -6.85 8.67
CA ILE A 47 19.41 -7.23 8.12
C ILE A 47 18.83 -8.29 9.05
N ALA A 48 18.09 -7.87 10.08
CA ALA A 48 17.48 -8.76 11.06
C ALA A 48 16.07 -8.30 11.45
N PRO A 49 15.19 -9.21 11.89
CA PRO A 49 13.88 -8.88 12.48
C PRO A 49 14.04 -8.07 13.77
N THR A 50 13.51 -6.84 13.84
CA THR A 50 13.71 -5.98 15.04
C THR A 50 12.49 -5.18 15.49
N GLU A 51 11.38 -5.14 14.74
CA GLU A 51 10.29 -4.19 15.04
C GLU A 51 9.10 -4.76 15.84
N GLU A 52 8.65 -4.02 16.85
CA GLU A 52 7.34 -4.18 17.49
C GLU A 52 6.20 -3.84 16.52
N LYS A 53 5.27 -4.77 16.34
CA LYS A 53 4.13 -4.63 15.42
C LYS A 53 3.12 -3.63 15.98
N LYS A 54 2.71 -2.65 15.17
CA LYS A 54 1.43 -1.95 15.40
C LYS A 54 0.29 -2.93 15.09
N GLU A 55 -0.58 -3.16 16.05
CA GLU A 55 -1.75 -4.02 15.87
C GLU A 55 -2.69 -3.41 14.83
N ILE A 56 -3.01 -4.19 13.79
CA ILE A 56 -3.91 -3.76 12.72
C ILE A 56 -5.31 -4.25 13.07
N LYS A 57 -6.17 -3.33 13.51
CA LYS A 57 -7.57 -3.64 13.81
C LYS A 57 -8.38 -3.71 12.51
N ASN A 58 -8.83 -4.90 12.13
CA ASN A 58 -9.79 -5.08 11.04
C ASN A 58 -11.21 -4.79 11.57
N ILE A 59 -11.67 -3.56 11.38
CA ILE A 59 -13.00 -3.12 11.85
C ILE A 59 -13.96 -3.11 10.66
N LYS A 60 -15.11 -3.78 10.84
CA LYS A 60 -16.20 -3.75 9.86
C LYS A 60 -16.96 -2.42 10.02
N PHE A 61 -16.52 -1.39 9.31
CA PHE A 61 -17.16 -0.08 9.27
C PHE A 61 -18.06 0.04 8.04
N VAL A 62 -19.35 0.33 8.25
CA VAL A 62 -20.31 0.62 7.18
C VAL A 62 -20.60 2.12 7.23
N PRO A 63 -20.05 2.93 6.32
CA PRO A 63 -20.18 4.38 6.38
C PRO A 63 -21.60 4.83 6.02
N THR A 64 -22.16 5.74 6.82
CA THR A 64 -23.35 6.53 6.45
C THR A 64 -23.00 7.56 5.37
N GLU A 65 -23.98 8.21 4.74
CA GLU A 65 -23.69 9.30 3.78
C GLU A 65 -22.98 10.49 4.45
N GLU A 66 -23.31 10.81 5.69
CA GLU A 66 -22.60 11.84 6.47
C GLU A 66 -21.13 11.47 6.70
N ASP A 67 -20.84 10.19 6.92
CA ASP A 67 -19.45 9.71 7.07
C ASP A 67 -18.68 9.82 5.76
N LYS A 68 -19.35 9.51 4.63
CA LYS A 68 -18.76 9.65 3.30
C LYS A 68 -18.46 11.10 2.99
N GLU A 69 -19.38 12.02 3.28
CA GLU A 69 -19.18 13.45 3.07
C GLU A 69 -18.05 14.00 3.94
N PHE A 70 -18.01 13.61 5.21
CA PHE A 70 -16.92 13.96 6.12
C PHE A 70 -15.55 13.53 5.58
N ILE A 71 -15.45 12.28 5.10
CA ILE A 71 -14.22 11.73 4.53
C ILE A 71 -13.87 12.43 3.20
N ARG A 72 -14.86 12.76 2.36
CA ARG A 72 -14.66 13.49 1.11
C ARG A 72 -14.04 14.86 1.34
N GLU A 73 -14.47 15.57 2.37
CA GLU A 73 -13.95 16.91 2.65
C GLU A 73 -12.53 16.84 3.24
N LEU A 74 -12.28 15.95 4.21
CA LEU A 74 -11.00 15.93 4.93
C LEU A 74 -9.86 15.19 4.22
N GLN A 75 -10.13 14.41 3.17
CA GLN A 75 -9.07 13.79 2.37
C GLN A 75 -8.35 14.75 1.40
N LYS A 76 -8.85 15.99 1.29
CA LYS A 76 -8.29 17.04 0.44
C LYS A 76 -7.00 17.60 1.03
N ASP A 77 -6.25 18.35 0.23
CA ASP A 77 -5.11 19.09 0.74
C ASP A 77 -5.60 20.19 1.67
N MET A 78 -4.90 20.40 2.77
CA MET A 78 -5.26 21.36 3.80
C MET A 78 -4.54 22.68 3.57
N ASP A 79 -5.28 23.78 3.59
CA ASP A 79 -4.73 25.12 3.44
C ASP A 79 -3.80 25.48 4.60
N ILE A 80 -2.71 26.19 4.29
CA ILE A 80 -1.76 26.69 5.30
C ILE A 80 -2.28 28.04 5.81
N VAL A 81 -3.21 27.99 6.78
CA VAL A 81 -3.81 29.15 7.46
C VAL A 81 -3.90 28.90 8.96
N ASP A 82 -4.19 29.95 9.75
CA ASP A 82 -4.23 29.88 11.23
C ASP A 82 -5.24 28.86 11.77
N ARG A 83 -6.41 28.73 11.13
CA ARG A 83 -7.49 27.80 11.53
C ARG A 83 -7.87 26.90 10.34
N PRO A 84 -7.03 25.92 9.99
CA PRO A 84 -7.22 25.14 8.76
C PRO A 84 -8.40 24.16 8.87
N PHE A 85 -8.83 23.82 10.09
CA PHE A 85 -9.99 22.97 10.36
C PHE A 85 -11.32 23.73 10.38
N LEU A 86 -11.31 25.05 10.52
CA LEU A 86 -12.52 25.87 10.49
C LEU A 86 -13.21 25.82 9.13
N ILE A 87 -12.43 25.78 8.05
CA ILE A 87 -12.93 25.71 6.68
C ILE A 87 -13.72 24.41 6.44
N PRO A 88 -13.16 23.21 6.67
CA PRO A 88 -13.92 21.98 6.50
C PRO A 88 -15.06 21.84 7.51
N ALA A 89 -14.89 22.31 8.77
CA ALA A 89 -15.98 22.30 9.76
C ALA A 89 -17.20 23.07 9.25
N LYS A 90 -17.01 24.30 8.74
CA LYS A 90 -18.10 25.12 8.17
C LYS A 90 -18.78 24.45 6.99
N LYS A 91 -18.02 23.83 6.08
CA LYS A 91 -18.58 23.13 4.91
C LYS A 91 -19.43 21.92 5.31
N LEU A 92 -19.03 21.23 6.38
CA LEU A 92 -19.74 20.08 6.93
C LEU A 92 -20.89 20.49 7.88
N GLY A 93 -21.14 21.79 8.07
CA GLY A 93 -22.16 22.27 9.02
C GLY A 93 -21.83 22.00 10.49
N LEU A 94 -20.54 21.81 10.82
CA LEU A 94 -20.05 21.50 12.15
C LEU A 94 -19.31 22.68 12.78
N THR A 95 -19.27 22.70 14.11
CA THR A 95 -18.27 23.45 14.86
C THR A 95 -16.90 22.75 14.76
N GLU A 96 -15.81 23.48 15.02
CA GLU A 96 -14.48 22.85 15.06
C GLU A 96 -14.36 21.81 16.17
N SER A 97 -15.06 21.98 17.30
CA SER A 97 -15.05 20.98 18.38
C SER A 97 -15.65 19.65 17.90
N GLU A 98 -16.83 19.70 17.29
CA GLU A 98 -17.51 18.51 16.75
C GLU A 98 -16.68 17.82 15.66
N LEU A 99 -15.98 18.61 14.82
CA LEU A 99 -15.05 18.06 13.84
C LEU A 99 -13.93 17.26 14.51
N PHE A 100 -13.29 17.81 15.55
CA PHE A 100 -12.22 17.14 16.27
C PHE A 100 -12.70 15.90 17.03
N ASP A 101 -13.89 15.94 17.61
CA ASP A 101 -14.47 14.79 18.30
C ASP A 101 -14.73 13.64 17.32
N LYS A 102 -15.26 13.95 16.12
CA LYS A 102 -15.46 12.96 15.06
C LYS A 102 -14.14 12.42 14.50
N LEU A 103 -13.11 13.25 14.36
CA LEU A 103 -11.76 12.82 13.98
C LEU A 103 -11.16 11.84 14.98
N LYS A 104 -11.21 12.15 16.28
CA LYS A 104 -10.70 11.28 17.35
C LYS A 104 -11.44 9.95 17.39
N TYR A 105 -12.77 9.99 17.27
CA TYR A 105 -13.57 8.78 17.18
C TYR A 105 -13.11 7.87 16.03
N TYR A 106 -12.92 8.42 14.82
CA TYR A 106 -12.41 7.64 13.69
C TYR A 106 -11.00 7.11 13.85
N GLU A 107 -10.14 7.83 14.56
CA GLU A 107 -8.81 7.32 14.93
C GLU A 107 -8.93 6.12 15.88
N GLU A 108 -9.76 6.25 16.91
CA GLU A 108 -9.99 5.21 17.92
C GLU A 108 -10.56 3.92 17.31
N ILE A 109 -11.57 4.05 16.44
CA ILE A 109 -12.18 2.93 15.72
C ILE A 109 -11.42 2.54 14.44
N GLY A 110 -10.21 3.04 14.24
CA GLY A 110 -9.31 2.63 13.15
C GLY A 110 -9.77 2.95 11.72
N VAL A 111 -10.84 3.75 11.56
CA VAL A 111 -11.30 4.27 10.26
C VAL A 111 -10.27 5.28 9.72
N MET A 112 -9.77 6.16 10.59
CA MET A 112 -8.64 7.04 10.30
C MET A 112 -7.37 6.43 10.89
N ARG A 113 -6.36 6.16 10.06
CA ARG A 113 -5.10 5.55 10.54
C ARG A 113 -4.18 6.53 11.26
N ARG A 114 -4.15 7.78 10.79
CA ARG A 114 -3.37 8.90 11.34
C ARG A 114 -3.71 10.18 10.59
N PHE A 115 -3.49 11.31 11.24
CA PHE A 115 -3.35 12.62 10.61
C PHE A 115 -1.86 13.01 10.62
N ALA A 116 -1.25 13.22 9.45
CA ALA A 116 0.19 13.49 9.35
C ALA A 116 0.56 14.28 8.09
N ALA A 117 1.57 15.14 8.21
CA ALA A 117 2.26 15.70 7.06
C ALA A 117 3.18 14.62 6.44
N ILE A 118 3.12 14.48 5.12
CA ILE A 118 4.02 13.60 4.37
C ILE A 118 4.94 14.48 3.55
N LEU A 119 6.21 14.50 3.94
CA LEU A 119 7.28 15.08 3.13
C LEU A 119 7.44 14.25 1.84
N ARG A 120 7.43 14.91 0.68
CA ARG A 120 7.71 14.27 -0.61
C ARG A 120 9.22 14.12 -0.77
N HIS A 121 9.81 13.12 -0.13
CA HIS A 121 11.26 12.84 -0.20
C HIS A 121 11.69 12.21 -1.54
N ARG A 122 11.21 12.68 -2.69
CA ARG A 122 11.39 11.95 -3.97
C ARG A 122 12.84 11.92 -4.49
N GLU A 123 13.81 12.41 -3.72
CA GLU A 123 15.23 12.52 -4.09
C GLU A 123 16.19 11.81 -3.11
N VAL A 124 15.74 10.92 -2.22
CA VAL A 124 16.66 10.26 -1.24
C VAL A 124 17.52 9.12 -1.81
N GLY A 125 17.69 9.02 -3.13
CA GLY A 125 18.61 8.07 -3.76
C GLY A 125 18.17 6.61 -3.82
N PHE A 126 16.95 6.26 -3.41
CA PHE A 126 16.39 4.91 -3.58
C PHE A 126 15.83 4.71 -4.99
N THR A 127 16.71 4.37 -5.93
CA THR A 127 16.37 4.16 -7.35
C THR A 127 15.82 2.76 -7.62
N ALA A 128 16.21 1.76 -6.82
CA ALA A 128 15.82 0.37 -6.99
C ALA A 128 14.70 -0.03 -6.02
N ASN A 129 13.46 0.16 -6.47
CA ASN A 129 12.27 -0.31 -5.76
C ASN A 129 11.96 -1.75 -6.19
N GLY A 130 12.18 -2.71 -5.29
CA GLY A 130 12.03 -4.14 -5.56
C GLY A 130 10.82 -4.73 -4.85
N MET A 131 9.88 -5.27 -5.61
CA MET A 131 8.85 -6.15 -5.07
C MET A 131 9.37 -7.58 -5.10
N ILE A 132 9.74 -8.12 -3.93
CA ILE A 132 10.10 -9.54 -3.83
C ILE A 132 8.81 -10.35 -3.71
N VAL A 133 8.69 -11.38 -4.54
CA VAL A 133 7.58 -12.31 -4.55
C VAL A 133 8.11 -13.69 -4.20
N TRP A 134 7.51 -14.33 -3.18
CA TRP A 134 8.01 -15.55 -2.55
C TRP A 134 7.01 -16.69 -2.77
N ASN A 135 7.50 -17.83 -3.22
CA ASN A 135 6.72 -19.06 -3.32
C ASN A 135 6.81 -19.78 -1.96
N VAL A 136 5.90 -19.43 -1.06
CA VAL A 136 5.89 -19.93 0.32
C VAL A 136 4.87 -21.07 0.42
N PRO A 137 5.26 -22.25 0.96
CA PRO A 137 4.33 -23.33 1.27
C PRO A 137 3.18 -22.85 2.16
N ASP A 138 1.97 -23.31 1.89
CA ASP A 138 0.74 -22.82 2.54
C ASP A 138 0.78 -22.89 4.07
N ASP A 139 1.39 -23.95 4.61
CA ASP A 139 1.57 -24.18 6.05
C ASP A 139 2.55 -23.20 6.72
N LYS A 140 3.39 -22.52 5.94
CA LYS A 140 4.42 -21.59 6.43
C LYS A 140 4.11 -20.12 6.18
N ILE A 141 3.03 -19.81 5.46
CA ILE A 141 2.74 -18.43 5.02
C ILE A 141 2.68 -17.47 6.20
N SER A 142 1.97 -17.80 7.27
CA SER A 142 1.81 -16.88 8.42
C SER A 142 3.11 -16.67 9.19
N GLU A 143 3.94 -17.71 9.33
CA GLU A 143 5.26 -17.64 9.96
C GLU A 143 6.21 -16.78 9.12
N VAL A 144 6.38 -17.12 7.84
CA VAL A 144 7.28 -16.44 6.92
C VAL A 144 6.85 -14.99 6.72
N GLY A 145 5.56 -14.75 6.50
CA GLY A 145 5.00 -13.40 6.35
C GLY A 145 5.23 -12.55 7.60
N SER A 146 5.06 -13.12 8.79
CA SER A 146 5.36 -12.43 10.05
C SER A 146 6.84 -12.09 10.18
N LYS A 147 7.73 -13.03 9.82
CA LYS A 147 9.17 -12.82 9.85
C LYS A 147 9.61 -11.75 8.85
N LEU A 148 9.10 -11.81 7.62
CA LEU A 148 9.30 -10.80 6.58
C LEU A 148 8.85 -9.41 7.03
N GLY A 149 7.68 -9.31 7.67
CA GLY A 149 7.18 -8.05 8.21
C GLY A 149 8.08 -7.45 9.29
N ALA A 150 8.84 -8.26 10.02
CA ALA A 150 9.70 -7.75 11.10
C ALA A 150 11.03 -7.15 10.60
N PHE A 151 11.40 -7.32 9.33
CA PHE A 151 12.59 -6.68 8.76
C PHE A 151 12.39 -5.17 8.56
N PRO A 152 13.30 -4.32 9.04
CA PRO A 152 13.27 -2.88 8.78
C PRO A 152 13.32 -2.53 7.28
N GLN A 153 14.05 -3.32 6.49
CA GLN A 153 14.22 -3.13 5.05
C GLN A 153 12.92 -3.38 4.27
N VAL A 154 11.96 -4.11 4.86
CA VAL A 154 10.67 -4.41 4.25
C VAL A 154 9.65 -3.36 4.66
N SER A 155 9.21 -2.54 3.70
CA SER A 155 8.22 -1.48 3.94
C SER A 155 6.78 -2.00 3.95
N HIS A 156 6.53 -3.07 3.21
CA HIS A 156 5.22 -3.68 3.12
C HIS A 156 5.33 -5.18 2.93
N CYS A 157 4.45 -5.94 3.58
CA CYS A 157 4.40 -7.40 3.45
C CYS A 157 2.96 -7.92 3.50
N TYR A 158 2.59 -8.75 2.53
CA TYR A 158 1.23 -9.27 2.36
C TYR A 158 1.21 -10.68 1.78
N GLN A 159 0.18 -11.46 2.13
CA GLN A 159 -0.23 -12.65 1.39
C GLN A 159 -1.21 -12.28 0.28
N ARG A 160 -1.09 -12.93 -0.87
CA ARG A 160 -2.00 -12.81 -2.03
C ARG A 160 -2.25 -14.20 -2.65
N PRO A 161 -3.32 -14.40 -3.45
CA PRO A 161 -3.59 -15.69 -4.05
C PRO A 161 -2.54 -16.06 -5.11
N THR A 162 -2.39 -17.37 -5.34
CA THR A 162 -1.53 -17.94 -6.37
C THR A 162 -2.35 -18.36 -7.60
N TYR A 163 -1.67 -18.58 -8.71
CA TYR A 163 -2.22 -19.09 -9.97
C TYR A 163 -1.26 -20.14 -10.55
N PRO A 164 -1.70 -21.02 -11.48
CA PRO A 164 -0.82 -22.03 -12.08
C PRO A 164 0.45 -21.47 -12.73
N ASP A 165 0.39 -20.24 -13.24
CA ASP A 165 1.52 -19.52 -13.83
C ASP A 165 2.11 -18.43 -12.91
N TRP A 166 1.61 -18.33 -11.68
CA TRP A 166 2.04 -17.37 -10.67
C TRP A 166 2.01 -18.01 -9.27
N PRO A 167 3.04 -18.79 -8.89
CA PRO A 167 3.06 -19.54 -7.64
C PRO A 167 3.46 -18.71 -6.40
N TYR A 168 3.59 -17.38 -6.52
CA TYR A 168 4.08 -16.54 -5.43
C TYR A 168 2.95 -16.08 -4.50
N SER A 169 2.94 -16.58 -3.27
CA SER A 169 1.88 -16.35 -2.27
C SER A 169 2.19 -15.17 -1.34
N VAL A 170 3.45 -14.83 -1.12
CA VAL A 170 3.86 -13.74 -0.21
C VAL A 170 4.64 -12.67 -0.98
N PHE A 171 4.32 -11.41 -0.71
CA PHE A 171 4.89 -10.24 -1.36
C PHE A 171 5.55 -9.35 -0.30
N SER A 172 6.80 -8.93 -0.54
CA SER A 172 7.50 -7.96 0.32
C SER A 172 8.16 -6.84 -0.51
N MET A 173 7.91 -5.59 -0.14
CA MET A 173 8.52 -4.42 -0.78
C MET A 173 9.80 -4.01 -0.07
N ILE A 174 10.89 -3.86 -0.82
CA ILE A 174 12.16 -3.30 -0.37
C ILE A 174 12.52 -2.05 -1.18
N HIS A 175 13.25 -1.13 -0.55
CA HIS A 175 13.75 0.10 -1.17
C HIS A 175 15.27 0.13 -1.07
N CYS A 176 15.96 0.05 -2.20
CA CYS A 176 17.42 0.00 -2.28
C CYS A 176 17.95 1.10 -3.21
N LYS A 177 19.25 1.40 -3.11
CA LYS A 177 19.96 2.35 -3.98
C LYS A 177 20.41 1.73 -5.29
N SER A 178 20.46 0.39 -5.37
CA SER A 178 20.81 -0.33 -6.60
C SER A 178 20.15 -1.73 -6.67
N GLU A 179 20.05 -2.30 -7.87
CA GLU A 179 19.56 -3.67 -8.06
C GLU A 179 20.50 -4.71 -7.42
N SER A 180 21.82 -4.45 -7.41
CA SER A 180 22.81 -5.30 -6.74
C SER A 180 22.54 -5.38 -5.24
N GLU A 181 22.33 -4.23 -4.60
CA GLU A 181 21.98 -4.15 -3.18
C GLU A 181 20.66 -4.85 -2.90
N ALA A 182 19.64 -4.67 -3.75
CA ALA A 182 18.38 -5.39 -3.62
C ALA A 182 18.57 -6.92 -3.69
N GLY A 183 19.47 -7.39 -4.55
CA GLY A 183 19.86 -8.80 -4.62
C GLY A 183 20.53 -9.31 -3.34
N GLU A 184 21.45 -8.54 -2.77
CA GLU A 184 22.11 -8.87 -1.48
C GLU A 184 21.11 -8.92 -0.33
N VAL A 185 20.21 -7.94 -0.24
CA VAL A 185 19.14 -7.89 0.75
C VAL A 185 18.21 -9.09 0.60
N ALA A 186 17.76 -9.37 -0.62
CA ALA A 186 16.86 -10.50 -0.89
C ALA A 186 17.51 -11.84 -0.51
N LYS A 187 18.79 -12.04 -0.83
CA LYS A 187 19.55 -13.24 -0.46
C LYS A 187 19.70 -13.39 1.05
N THR A 188 19.97 -12.28 1.75
CA THR A 188 20.08 -12.27 3.21
C THR A 188 18.75 -12.64 3.86
N ILE A 189 17.65 -12.05 3.39
CA ILE A 189 16.29 -12.40 3.85
C ILE A 189 15.97 -13.86 3.55
N GLN A 190 16.24 -14.33 2.32
CA GLN A 190 16.03 -15.71 1.88
C GLN A 190 16.69 -16.72 2.83
N ASN A 191 17.96 -16.50 3.19
CA ASN A 191 18.69 -17.38 4.12
C ASN A 191 18.08 -17.41 5.52
N GLN A 192 17.41 -16.35 5.95
CA GLN A 192 16.78 -16.30 7.27
C GLN A 192 15.38 -16.92 7.27
N ILE A 193 14.61 -16.76 6.20
CA ILE A 193 13.25 -17.32 6.10
C ILE A 193 13.24 -18.74 5.52
N ASN A 194 14.36 -19.22 4.98
CA ASN A 194 14.53 -20.53 4.34
C ASN A 194 13.57 -20.77 3.15
N ILE A 195 13.35 -19.75 2.31
CA ILE A 195 12.53 -19.83 1.09
C ILE A 195 13.38 -19.53 -0.14
N ASN A 196 13.70 -20.56 -0.91
CA ASN A 196 14.64 -20.46 -2.03
C ASN A 196 13.99 -20.00 -3.35
N ASP A 197 12.69 -20.20 -3.52
CA ASP A 197 11.97 -19.78 -4.73
C ASP A 197 11.36 -18.40 -4.54
N TYR A 198 12.02 -17.39 -5.11
CA TYR A 198 11.58 -16.02 -5.12
C TYR A 198 12.00 -15.30 -6.40
N LYS A 199 11.34 -14.18 -6.70
CA LYS A 199 11.75 -13.23 -7.75
C LYS A 199 11.71 -11.81 -7.23
N ILE A 200 12.56 -10.95 -7.77
CA ILE A 200 12.51 -9.51 -7.54
C ILE A 200 11.93 -8.86 -8.79
N LEU A 201 10.81 -8.15 -8.62
CA LEU A 201 10.18 -7.37 -9.68
C LEU A 201 10.57 -5.90 -9.47
N PHE A 202 11.48 -5.42 -10.30
CA PHE A 202 11.91 -4.02 -10.27
C PHE A 202 10.92 -3.12 -11.01
N SER A 203 10.60 -1.99 -10.40
CA SER A 203 9.81 -0.95 -11.07
C SER A 203 10.67 -0.22 -12.10
N THR A 204 10.46 -0.51 -13.40
CA THR A 204 11.18 0.16 -14.49
C THR A 204 10.50 1.45 -14.96
N ARG A 205 9.16 1.52 -14.85
CA ARG A 205 8.37 2.67 -15.28
C ARG A 205 7.16 2.86 -14.38
N GLU A 206 6.91 4.10 -13.99
CA GLU A 206 5.71 4.50 -13.24
C GLU A 206 4.69 5.10 -14.20
N PHE A 207 3.61 4.37 -14.51
CA PHE A 207 2.55 4.86 -15.39
C PHE A 207 1.54 5.77 -14.66
N LYS A 208 1.32 5.54 -13.36
CA LYS A 208 0.39 6.32 -12.53
C LYS A 208 0.79 6.27 -11.06
N LYS A 209 0.87 7.42 -10.41
CA LYS A 209 1.02 7.54 -8.95
C LYS A 209 0.14 8.66 -8.43
N THR A 210 -1.08 8.27 -8.06
CA THR A 210 -2.07 9.16 -7.45
C THR A 210 -2.58 8.51 -6.18
N ARG A 211 -2.98 9.31 -5.18
CA ARG A 211 -3.70 8.79 -4.02
C ARG A 211 -5.07 8.25 -4.47
N VAL A 212 -5.58 7.25 -3.77
CA VAL A 212 -6.97 6.84 -3.92
C VAL A 212 -7.82 7.88 -3.21
N GLU A 213 -8.84 8.37 -3.91
CA GLU A 213 -9.86 9.23 -3.33
C GLU A 213 -11.06 8.37 -2.95
N TYR A 214 -11.45 8.43 -1.67
CA TYR A 214 -12.56 7.65 -1.14
C TYR A 214 -13.89 8.36 -1.39
N PHE A 215 -14.92 7.57 -1.71
CA PHE A 215 -16.30 8.01 -1.95
C PHE A 215 -16.49 9.05 -3.06
N VAL A 216 -15.50 9.25 -3.93
CA VAL A 216 -15.63 10.06 -5.14
C VAL A 216 -16.05 9.17 -6.31
N GLU A 217 -17.05 9.60 -7.07
CA GLU A 217 -17.43 8.94 -8.32
C GLU A 217 -16.40 9.32 -9.39
N ASN A 218 -15.64 8.32 -9.82
CA ASN A 218 -14.74 8.47 -10.95
C ASN A 218 -15.29 7.66 -12.12
N ASN A 219 -15.74 8.35 -13.17
CA ASN A 219 -16.07 7.71 -14.44
C ASN A 219 -14.79 7.60 -15.27
N PHE A 220 -14.47 6.38 -15.68
CA PHE A 220 -13.39 6.13 -16.64
C PHE A 220 -13.98 5.43 -17.86
N THR A 221 -13.70 5.99 -19.03
CA THR A 221 -13.94 5.33 -20.31
C THR A 221 -12.61 4.74 -20.76
N LEU A 222 -12.60 3.47 -21.17
CA LEU A 222 -11.43 2.88 -21.82
C LEU A 222 -11.34 3.51 -23.21
N GLU A 223 -10.39 4.43 -23.40
CA GLU A 223 -10.06 4.94 -24.74
C GLU A 223 -9.49 3.82 -25.61
N GLU A 224 -9.67 3.91 -26.92
CA GLU A 224 -9.12 2.95 -27.87
C GLU A 224 -7.59 2.86 -27.71
N THR A 225 -7.05 1.64 -27.86
CA THR A 225 -5.62 1.36 -27.78
C THR A 225 -4.82 2.35 -28.60
N ILE A 226 -4.04 3.20 -27.94
CA ILE A 226 -3.04 4.04 -28.60
C ILE A 226 -1.99 3.10 -29.19
N SER A 227 -1.91 3.05 -30.53
CA SER A 227 -0.85 2.33 -31.21
C SER A 227 0.50 2.93 -30.82
N ALA A 228 1.40 2.12 -30.27
CA ALA A 228 2.77 2.52 -30.03
C ALA A 228 3.42 2.88 -31.38
N SER A 229 3.72 4.17 -31.57
CA SER A 229 4.55 4.70 -32.64
C SER A 229 6.03 4.41 -32.39
#